data_AF-N1UW54-F1
#
_entry.id   AF-N1UW54-F1
#
_cell.length_a   1.000
_cell.length_b   1.000
_cell.length_c   1.000
_cell.angle_alpha   90.00
_cell.angle_beta   90.00
_cell.angle_gamma   90.00
#
_symmetry.space_group_name_H-M   'P 1'
#
loop_
_entity.id
_entity.type
_entity.pdbx_description
1 polymer ?
#
loop_
_entity_poly.entity_id
_entity_poly.type
_entity_poly.pdbx_seq_one_letter_code
_entity_poly.pdbx_strand_id
1 'polypeptide(L)'
;MAAEGTLFGWAFGDPGREADEAYLGTLRGQALENALQEAERKGVEADAATAVYTVVDDDGSLLNHGESGRGRVVVRCTIRVSGPGAADLHAEGPMNG
;
A
#
# COMPACT_ATOMS: atom_id res chain seq x y z
N MET A 1 16.42 -21.13 -2.07
CA MET A 1 16.01 -19.80 -2.55
C MET A 1 14.99 -19.27 -1.57
N ALA A 2 15.20 -18.08 -1.02
CA ALA A 2 14.15 -17.43 -0.22
C ALA A 2 12.97 -17.14 -1.15
N ALA A 3 11.77 -17.44 -0.70
CA ALA A 3 10.56 -17.15 -1.45
C ALA A 3 10.32 -15.63 -1.36
N GLU A 4 9.97 -15.00 -2.48
CA GLU A 4 9.74 -13.55 -2.59
C GLU A 4 8.26 -13.29 -2.93
N GLY A 5 7.70 -12.22 -2.38
CA GLY A 5 6.34 -11.77 -2.64
C GLY A 5 6.18 -10.28 -2.45
N THR A 6 4.94 -9.81 -2.40
CA THR A 6 4.58 -8.41 -2.21
C THR A 6 3.44 -8.25 -1.21
N LEU A 7 3.48 -7.17 -0.43
CA LEU A 7 2.41 -6.78 0.50
C LEU A 7 1.93 -5.37 0.23
N PHE A 8 0.65 -5.14 0.52
CA PHE A 8 0.03 -3.83 0.51
C PHE A 8 -0.13 -3.27 1.91
N GLY A 9 0.15 -1.98 2.08
CA GLY A 9 -0.31 -1.18 3.19
C GLY A 9 -1.15 -0.02 2.68
N TRP A 10 -2.14 0.40 3.47
CA TRP A 10 -3.09 1.44 3.08
C TRP A 10 -3.16 2.51 4.15
N ALA A 11 -3.27 3.77 3.73
CA ALA A 11 -3.63 4.89 4.58
C ALA A 11 -4.79 5.66 3.95
N PHE A 12 -5.72 6.11 4.78
CA PHE A 12 -6.91 6.83 4.36
C PHE A 12 -6.87 8.23 4.95
N GLY A 13 -7.14 9.23 4.12
CA GLY A 13 -7.07 10.63 4.48
C GLY A 13 -8.27 11.43 4.00
N ASP A 14 -8.27 12.68 4.42
CA ASP A 14 -9.25 13.68 4.05
C ASP A 14 -9.05 14.10 2.57
N PRO A 15 -10.11 14.02 1.73
CA PRO A 15 -10.00 14.39 0.33
C PRO A 15 -9.75 15.88 0.12
N GLY A 16 -10.23 16.75 1.02
CA GLY A 16 -10.01 18.20 0.95
C GLY A 16 -8.54 18.62 1.10
N ARG A 17 -7.65 17.68 1.42
CA ARG A 17 -6.20 17.87 1.57
C ARG A 17 -5.38 17.06 0.55
N GLU A 18 -5.99 16.57 -0.51
CA GLU A 18 -5.28 15.82 -1.57
C GLU A 18 -4.15 16.61 -2.23
N ALA A 19 -4.28 17.94 -2.32
CA ALA A 19 -3.25 18.82 -2.89
C ALA A 19 -2.14 19.19 -1.88
N ASP A 20 -2.26 18.81 -0.61
CA ASP A 20 -1.26 19.08 0.42
C ASP A 20 -0.18 17.97 0.42
N GLU A 21 0.94 18.24 -0.23
CA GLU A 21 2.05 17.29 -0.35
C GLU A 21 2.60 16.84 1.00
N ALA A 22 2.58 17.70 2.02
CA ALA A 22 3.03 17.34 3.37
C ALA A 22 2.05 16.35 4.03
N TYR A 23 0.76 16.53 3.79
CA TYR A 23 -0.28 15.61 4.23
C TYR A 23 -0.17 14.26 3.52
N LEU A 24 -0.01 14.25 2.19
CA LEU A 24 0.26 13.03 1.43
C LEU A 24 1.54 12.32 1.91
N GLY A 25 2.58 13.07 2.29
CA GLY A 25 3.79 12.53 2.89
C GLY A 25 3.52 11.76 4.20
N THR A 26 2.63 12.28 5.04
CA THR A 26 2.21 11.60 6.27
C THR A 26 1.43 10.32 5.96
N LEU A 27 0.51 10.36 4.99
CA LEU A 27 -0.25 9.18 4.57
C LEU A 27 0.67 8.11 3.95
N ARG A 28 1.70 8.50 3.20
CA ARG A 28 2.73 7.56 2.69
C ARG A 28 3.46 6.87 3.83
N GLY A 29 3.88 7.61 4.86
CA GLY A 29 4.49 7.04 6.06
C GLY A 29 3.57 6.03 6.74
N GLN A 30 2.32 6.40 6.98
CA GLN A 30 1.32 5.51 7.58
C GLN A 30 1.05 4.25 6.73
N ALA A 31 0.98 4.40 5.41
CA ALA A 31 0.78 3.27 4.51
C ALA A 31 1.97 2.30 4.54
N LEU A 32 3.20 2.82 4.63
CA LEU A 32 4.40 1.99 4.83
C LEU A 32 4.38 1.28 6.18
N GLU A 33 4.10 2.00 7.27
CA GLU A 33 4.00 1.41 8.61
C GLU A 33 2.98 0.27 8.66
N ASN A 34 1.82 0.45 8.03
CA ASN A 34 0.80 -0.60 7.94
C ASN A 34 1.29 -1.82 7.15
N ALA A 35 2.04 -1.62 6.05
CA ALA A 35 2.63 -2.72 5.29
C ALA A 35 3.68 -3.49 6.11
N LEU A 36 4.50 -2.77 6.89
CA LEU A 36 5.52 -3.35 7.76
C LEU A 36 4.90 -4.14 8.92
N GLN A 37 3.85 -3.60 9.54
CA GLN A 37 3.10 -4.31 10.59
C GLN A 37 2.45 -5.59 10.05
N GLU A 38 1.90 -5.55 8.83
CA GLU A 38 1.34 -6.75 8.20
C GLU A 38 2.41 -7.79 7.87
N ALA A 39 3.60 -7.36 7.42
CA ALA A 39 4.74 -8.25 7.21
C ALA A 39 5.16 -8.94 8.51
N GLU A 40 5.27 -8.19 9.60
CA GLU A 40 5.58 -8.72 10.94
C GLU A 40 4.51 -9.73 11.41
N ARG A 41 3.22 -9.40 11.25
CA ARG A 41 2.10 -10.29 11.58
C ARG A 41 2.11 -11.60 10.80
N LYS A 42 2.58 -11.56 9.55
CA LYS A 42 2.72 -12.72 8.67
C LYS A 42 4.04 -13.46 8.87
N GLY A 43 4.96 -12.93 9.70
CA GLY A 43 6.26 -13.51 9.95
C GLY A 43 7.19 -13.49 8.74
N VAL A 44 7.01 -12.52 7.84
CA VAL A 44 7.86 -12.33 6.66
C VAL A 44 8.73 -11.08 6.82
N GLU A 45 9.91 -11.11 6.23
CA GLU A 45 10.81 -9.95 6.20
C GLU A 45 10.33 -8.97 5.14
N ALA A 46 10.24 -7.69 5.49
CA ALA A 46 9.84 -6.63 4.59
C ALA A 46 11.04 -5.76 4.17
N ASP A 47 11.10 -5.42 2.88
CA ASP A 47 12.06 -4.46 2.37
C ASP A 47 11.40 -3.09 2.14
N ALA A 48 11.57 -2.18 3.12
CA ALA A 48 11.01 -0.83 3.05
C ALA A 48 11.60 0.03 1.91
N ALA A 49 12.81 -0.31 1.43
CA ALA A 49 13.45 0.41 0.33
C ALA A 49 12.75 0.17 -1.02
N THR A 50 12.01 -0.93 -1.15
CA THR A 50 11.19 -1.25 -2.33
C THR A 50 9.79 -0.63 -2.32
N ALA A 51 9.49 0.25 -1.36
CA ALA A 51 8.17 0.85 -1.22
C ALA A 51 7.77 1.68 -2.45
N VAL A 52 6.70 1.26 -3.13
CA VAL A 52 6.05 2.00 -4.21
C VAL A 52 4.72 2.56 -3.69
N TYR A 53 4.53 3.87 -3.85
CA TYR A 53 3.33 4.57 -3.38
C TYR A 53 2.41 4.92 -4.55
N THR A 54 1.11 4.63 -4.39
CA THR A 54 0.05 5.05 -5.30
C THR A 54 -0.94 5.87 -4.51
N VAL A 55 -1.18 7.12 -4.94
CA VAL A 55 -2.30 7.93 -4.41
C VAL A 55 -3.51 7.63 -5.29
N VAL A 56 -4.64 7.36 -4.66
CA VAL A 56 -5.92 7.06 -5.31
C VAL A 56 -6.91 8.09 -4.79
N ASP A 57 -7.39 8.94 -5.68
CA ASP A 57 -8.45 9.92 -5.45
C ASP A 57 -9.77 9.46 -6.09
N ASP A 58 -10.87 10.10 -5.67
CA ASP A 58 -12.24 9.79 -6.09
C ASP A 58 -12.52 10.18 -7.56
N ASP A 59 -11.72 11.08 -8.15
CA ASP A 59 -11.96 11.68 -9.46
C ASP A 59 -11.25 10.95 -10.62
N GLY A 60 -10.22 10.13 -10.35
CA GLY A 60 -9.28 9.75 -11.42
C GLY A 60 -8.72 8.32 -11.56
N SER A 61 -8.86 7.35 -10.65
CA SER A 61 -8.10 6.09 -10.81
C SER A 61 -8.71 4.77 -10.31
N LEU A 62 -9.20 3.99 -11.28
CA LEU A 62 -9.11 2.51 -11.50
C LEU A 62 -9.01 1.50 -10.34
N LEU A 63 -9.51 1.78 -9.15
CA LEU A 63 -9.72 0.75 -8.14
C LEU A 63 -11.18 0.77 -7.67
N ASN A 64 -11.91 -0.31 -7.98
CA ASN A 64 -13.19 -0.64 -7.36
C ASN A 64 -12.93 -1.01 -5.88
N HIS A 65 -12.46 -0.05 -5.09
CA HIS A 65 -12.57 -0.14 -3.65
C HIS A 65 -14.06 -0.11 -3.34
N GLY A 66 -14.53 -1.13 -2.63
CA GLY A 66 -15.88 -1.15 -2.09
C GLY A 66 -16.15 0.05 -1.16
N GLU A 67 -17.19 -0.06 -0.33
CA GLU A 67 -17.77 1.08 0.39
C GLU A 67 -16.82 1.88 1.30
N SER A 68 -15.65 1.35 1.66
CA SER A 68 -14.67 2.00 2.56
C SER A 68 -13.82 3.12 1.93
N GLY A 69 -13.78 3.23 0.60
CA GLY A 69 -12.91 4.17 -0.13
C GLY A 69 -13.59 5.42 -0.72
N ARG A 70 -14.93 5.48 -0.72
CA ARG A 70 -15.67 6.58 -1.34
C ARG A 70 -15.43 7.91 -0.61
N GLY A 71 -15.07 8.95 -1.36
CA GLY A 71 -14.86 10.31 -0.82
C GLY A 71 -13.67 10.42 0.13
N ARG A 72 -12.59 9.66 -0.08
CA ARG A 72 -11.35 9.72 0.72
C ARG A 72 -10.13 9.66 -0.19
N VAL A 73 -9.07 10.38 0.18
CA VAL A 73 -7.75 10.15 -0.40
C VAL A 73 -7.21 8.85 0.17
N VAL A 74 -6.79 7.94 -0.71
CA VAL A 74 -6.19 6.67 -0.30
C VAL A 74 -4.76 6.62 -0.78
N VAL A 75 -3.82 6.36 0.12
CA VAL A 75 -2.44 6.06 -0.24
C VAL A 75 -2.20 4.58 -0.05
N ARG A 76 -1.88 3.90 -1.15
CA ARG A 76 -1.43 2.51 -1.18
C ARG A 76 0.09 2.48 -1.19
N CYS A 77 0.69 1.72 -0.29
CA CYS A 77 2.09 1.35 -0.31
C CYS A 77 2.21 -0.12 -0.73
N THR A 78 3.09 -0.43 -1.68
CA THR A 78 3.44 -1.82 -2.05
C THR A 78 4.91 -2.04 -1.73
N ILE A 79 5.23 -3.07 -0.95
CA ILE A 79 6.61 -3.45 -0.59
C ILE A 79 6.89 -4.88 -1.00
N ARG A 80 8.16 -5.20 -1.27
CA ARG A 80 8.62 -6.58 -1.40
C ARG A 80 8.78 -7.21 -0.03
N VAL A 81 8.42 -8.49 0.04
CA VAL A 81 8.61 -9.32 1.22
C VAL A 81 9.31 -10.61 0.88
N SER A 82 10.06 -11.13 1.83
CA SER A 82 10.85 -12.34 1.70
C SER A 82 10.66 -13.24 2.92
N GLY A 83 10.79 -14.55 2.74
CA GLY A 83 10.74 -15.50 3.84
C GLY A 83 9.73 -16.64 3.64
N PRO A 84 9.53 -17.48 4.67
CA PRO A 84 8.62 -18.62 4.57
C PRO A 84 7.18 -18.12 4.36
N GLY A 85 6.54 -18.56 3.27
CA GLY A 85 5.18 -18.14 2.90
C GLY A 85 5.10 -16.83 2.10
N ALA A 86 6.23 -16.13 1.88
CA ALA A 86 6.23 -14.89 1.12
C ALA A 86 5.82 -15.09 -0.35
N ALA A 87 6.15 -16.21 -0.99
CA ALA A 87 5.70 -16.48 -2.37
C ALA A 87 4.18 -16.63 -2.54
N ASP A 88 3.44 -16.86 -1.44
CA ASP A 88 1.97 -16.88 -1.46
C ASP A 88 1.38 -15.47 -1.28
N LEU A 89 2.20 -14.51 -0.86
CA LEU A 89 1.84 -13.11 -0.73
C LEU A 89 2.09 -12.44 -2.08
N HIS A 90 1.05 -12.38 -2.90
CA HIS A 90 1.07 -11.57 -4.12
C HIS A 90 0.08 -10.43 -3.98
N ALA A 91 0.60 -9.22 -4.02
CA ALA A 91 -0.16 -7.99 -4.09
C ALA A 91 -0.77 -7.87 -5.50
N GLU A 92 -1.77 -8.70 -5.81
CA GLU A 92 -2.51 -8.70 -7.08
C GLU A 92 -3.48 -7.51 -7.13
N GLY A 93 -2.94 -6.31 -7.40
CA GLY A 93 -3.71 -5.19 -7.95
C GLY A 93 -3.32 -5.03 -9.42
N PRO A 94 -4.23 -4.64 -10.33
CA PRO A 94 -4.00 -4.76 -11.77
C PRO A 94 -2.70 -4.05 -12.20
N MET A 95 -1.66 -4.84 -12.46
CA MET A 95 -0.58 -4.46 -13.36
C MET A 95 -1.11 -4.61 -14.80
N ASN A 96 -1.95 -3.67 -15.22
CA ASN A 96 -2.04 -3.31 -16.63
C ASN A 96 -1.37 -1.93 -16.71
N GLY A 97 -0.32 -1.67 -17.48
CA GLY A 97 0.48 -2.38 -18.46
C GLY A 97 1.41 -1.32 -19.05
#